data_AF-A0A6B3HG49-F1
#
_entry.id   AF-A0A6B3HG49-F1
#
_cell.length_a   1.000
_cell.length_b   1.000
_cell.length_c   1.000
_cell.angle_alpha   90.00
_cell.angle_beta   90.00
_cell.angle_gamma   90.00
#
_symmetry.space_group_name_H-M   'P 1'
#
loop_
_entity.id
_entity.type
_entity.pdbx_description
1 polymer ?
#
loop_
_entity_poly.entity_id
_entity_poly.type
_entity_poly.pdbx_seq_one_letter_code
_entity_poly.pdbx_strand_id
1 'polypeptide(L)'
;DESIAFTGGVGIAEEWCGDARNEHEWRDTHVQVRGPAVDGLAAAFAQNWAECQEELFDDRDRFVASDRHGDAVVQVVRGSSSFGWQDMQTLMRVVLESAEERIRLTTAYFAPDDYFTGLLCAAARRGVEVEILLPGPHTDKRVCQLA
;
A
#
# COMPACT_ATOMS: atom_id res chain seq x y z
N ASP A 1 -15.24 -0.01 -16.13
CA ASP A 1 -16.20 1.11 -16.06
C ASP A 1 -15.66 2.25 -15.18
N GLU A 2 -14.45 2.12 -14.61
CA GLU A 2 -13.76 3.16 -13.83
C GLU A 2 -14.57 3.67 -12.63
N SER A 3 -15.52 2.87 -12.13
CA SER A 3 -16.40 3.27 -11.03
C SER A 3 -15.90 2.79 -9.66
N ILE A 4 -15.18 1.67 -9.65
CA ILE A 4 -14.65 1.01 -8.45
C ILE A 4 -13.26 0.48 -8.77
N ALA A 5 -12.32 0.70 -7.85
CA ALA A 5 -10.99 0.09 -7.91
C ALA A 5 -10.66 -0.61 -6.58
N PHE A 6 -9.71 -1.54 -6.65
CA PHE A 6 -9.23 -2.29 -5.49
C PHE A 6 -7.71 -2.20 -5.42
N THR A 7 -7.15 -2.04 -4.23
CA THR A 7 -5.69 -2.01 -4.00
C THR A 7 -5.34 -2.49 -2.60
N GLY A 8 -4.14 -3.04 -2.42
CA GLY A 8 -3.65 -3.62 -1.16
C GLY A 8 -2.70 -4.78 -1.42
N GLY A 9 -2.51 -5.66 -0.42
CA GLY A 9 -1.56 -6.79 -0.55
C GLY A 9 -2.14 -8.07 -1.16
N VAL A 10 -3.48 -8.18 -1.26
CA VAL A 10 -4.16 -9.37 -1.78
C VAL A 10 -3.92 -9.59 -3.28
N GLY A 11 -3.54 -10.80 -3.64
CA GLY A 11 -3.50 -11.30 -5.02
C GLY A 11 -4.72 -12.16 -5.39
N ILE A 12 -4.75 -12.65 -6.63
CA ILE A 12 -5.79 -13.56 -7.13
C ILE A 12 -5.27 -15.00 -7.06
N ALA A 13 -5.40 -15.62 -5.88
CA ALA A 13 -5.01 -17.02 -5.63
C ALA A 13 -5.77 -17.63 -4.43
N GLU A 14 -5.67 -18.95 -4.26
CA GLU A 14 -6.43 -19.72 -3.27
C GLU A 14 -6.09 -19.32 -1.83
N GLU A 15 -4.85 -18.92 -1.58
CA GLU A 15 -4.31 -18.53 -0.28
C GLU A 15 -5.04 -17.33 0.35
N TRP A 16 -5.61 -16.45 -0.48
CA TRP A 16 -6.37 -15.28 -0.05
C TRP A 16 -7.89 -15.49 0.00
N CYS A 17 -8.40 -16.70 -0.26
CA CYS A 17 -9.83 -17.02 -0.17
C CYS A 17 -10.33 -17.19 1.29
N GLY A 18 -9.42 -17.22 2.26
CA GLY A 18 -9.73 -17.35 3.69
C GLY A 18 -10.08 -16.03 4.38
N ASP A 19 -10.14 -16.08 5.71
CA ASP A 19 -10.39 -14.91 6.58
C ASP A 19 -9.28 -14.80 7.65
N ALA A 20 -8.06 -15.23 7.29
CA ALA A 20 -6.88 -15.23 8.14
C ALA A 20 -7.09 -15.91 9.52
N ARG A 21 -7.89 -16.98 9.56
CA ARG A 21 -8.34 -17.60 10.83
C ARG A 21 -7.37 -18.63 11.39
N ASN A 22 -6.47 -19.13 10.55
CA ASN A 22 -5.51 -20.17 10.87
C ASN A 22 -4.25 -20.01 10.00
N GLU A 23 -3.23 -20.81 10.28
CA GLU A 23 -1.91 -20.77 9.62
C GLU A 23 -1.91 -21.11 8.12
N HIS A 24 -3.01 -21.62 7.56
CA HIS A 24 -3.15 -21.94 6.14
C HIS A 24 -3.86 -20.83 5.34
N GLU A 25 -4.32 -19.77 6.00
CA GLU A 25 -5.01 -18.64 5.37
C GLU A 25 -4.14 -17.39 5.46
N TRP A 26 -3.90 -16.70 4.33
CA TRP A 26 -3.06 -15.50 4.35
C TRP A 26 -3.77 -14.31 4.99
N ARG A 27 -3.09 -13.66 5.93
CA ARG A 27 -3.51 -12.38 6.49
C ARG A 27 -3.01 -11.25 5.61
N ASP A 28 -3.92 -10.42 5.13
CA ASP A 28 -3.58 -9.23 4.37
C ASP A 28 -4.56 -8.07 4.64
N THR A 29 -4.37 -6.95 3.95
CA THR A 29 -5.27 -5.81 3.96
C THR A 29 -5.49 -5.32 2.54
N HIS A 30 -6.76 -5.16 2.20
CA HIS A 30 -7.19 -4.70 0.88
C HIS A 30 -8.28 -3.64 1.05
N VAL A 31 -8.30 -2.67 0.15
CA VAL A 31 -9.27 -1.58 0.19
C VAL A 31 -10.00 -1.49 -1.14
N GLN A 32 -11.31 -1.28 -1.05
CA GLN A 32 -12.15 -0.88 -2.19
C GLN A 32 -12.24 0.64 -2.21
N VAL A 33 -11.97 1.23 -3.37
CA VAL A 33 -11.96 2.67 -3.61
C VAL A 33 -13.09 3.03 -4.57
N ARG A 34 -13.81 4.11 -4.25
CA ARG A 34 -14.85 4.73 -5.08
C ARG A 34 -14.66 6.24 -5.11
N GLY A 35 -15.15 6.89 -6.15
CA GLY A 35 -15.01 8.33 -6.35
C GLY A 35 -13.70 8.70 -7.08
N PRO A 36 -13.31 9.99 -7.06
CA PRO A 36 -12.22 10.52 -7.90
C PRO A 36 -10.85 9.83 -7.74
N ALA A 37 -10.60 9.17 -6.61
CA ALA A 37 -9.35 8.44 -6.41
C ALA A 37 -9.19 7.21 -7.31
N VAL A 38 -10.28 6.70 -7.91
CA VAL A 38 -10.23 5.62 -8.90
C VAL A 38 -9.36 6.02 -10.10
N ASP A 39 -9.42 7.28 -10.55
CA ASP A 39 -8.61 7.79 -11.67
C ASP A 39 -7.11 7.68 -11.37
N GLY A 40 -6.70 7.92 -10.12
CA GLY A 40 -5.31 7.76 -9.71
C GLY A 40 -4.81 6.32 -9.81
N LEU A 41 -5.67 5.34 -9.50
CA LEU A 41 -5.37 3.92 -9.63
C LEU A 41 -5.39 3.47 -11.10
N ALA A 42 -6.34 3.96 -11.90
CA ALA A 42 -6.41 3.72 -13.33
C ALA A 42 -5.15 4.26 -14.05
N ALA A 43 -4.73 5.48 -13.71
CA ALA A 43 -3.50 6.08 -14.24
C ALA A 43 -2.25 5.27 -13.86
N ALA A 44 -2.19 4.73 -12.63
CA ALA A 44 -1.10 3.85 -12.21
C ALA A 44 -1.05 2.55 -13.02
N PHE A 45 -2.22 1.97 -13.31
CA PHE A 45 -2.32 0.79 -14.16
C PHE A 45 -1.88 1.10 -15.60
N ALA A 46 -2.42 2.16 -16.21
CA ALA A 46 -2.11 2.56 -17.59
C ALA A 46 -0.61 2.83 -17.77
N GLN A 47 0.04 3.47 -16.79
CA GLN A 47 1.48 3.68 -16.81
C GLN A 47 2.28 2.37 -16.83
N ASN A 48 1.91 1.37 -16.02
CA ASN A 48 2.59 0.07 -16.07
C ASN A 48 2.28 -0.66 -17.39
N TRP A 49 1.05 -0.54 -17.89
CA TRP A 49 0.64 -1.18 -19.14
C TRP A 49 1.39 -0.63 -20.35
N ALA A 50 1.72 0.66 -20.33
CA ALA A 50 2.54 1.36 -21.31
C ALA A 50 3.89 0.71 -21.58
N GLU A 51 4.47 0.03 -20.59
CA GLU A 51 5.76 -0.65 -20.75
C GLU A 51 5.65 -1.92 -21.60
N CYS A 52 4.43 -2.45 -21.76
CA CYS A 52 4.16 -3.70 -22.47
C CYS A 52 3.53 -3.51 -23.85
N GLN A 53 2.95 -2.33 -24.14
CA GLN A 53 2.21 -2.05 -25.37
C GLN A 53 2.45 -0.61 -25.84
N GLU A 54 2.46 -0.40 -27.16
CA GLU A 54 2.57 0.96 -27.73
C GLU A 54 1.27 1.75 -27.60
N GLU A 55 0.12 1.07 -27.59
CA GLU A 55 -1.19 1.70 -27.44
C GLU A 55 -1.54 1.86 -25.95
N LEU A 56 -1.52 3.12 -25.51
CA LEU A 56 -1.66 3.50 -24.10
C LEU A 56 -3.09 3.62 -23.63
N PHE A 57 -4.00 3.99 -24.53
CA PHE A 57 -5.39 4.31 -24.24
C PHE A 57 -6.28 3.77 -25.35
N ASP A 58 -7.41 3.19 -24.96
CA ASP A 58 -8.49 2.87 -25.89
C ASP A 58 -9.82 3.52 -25.45
N ASP A 59 -10.91 3.30 -26.20
CA ASP A 59 -12.24 3.88 -25.93
C ASP A 59 -12.83 3.51 -24.55
N ARG A 60 -12.17 2.63 -23.79
CA ARG A 60 -12.53 2.23 -22.44
C ARG A 60 -11.88 3.10 -21.35
N ASP A 61 -10.79 3.81 -21.66
CA ASP A 61 -10.10 4.71 -20.74
C ASP A 61 -10.78 6.10 -20.77
N ARG A 62 -11.81 6.25 -19.96
CA ARG A 62 -12.75 7.38 -20.09
C ARG A 62 -12.47 8.50 -19.11
N PHE A 63 -11.77 8.20 -18.01
CA PHE A 63 -11.49 9.12 -16.90
C PHE A 63 -12.71 9.99 -16.58
N VAL A 64 -13.87 9.34 -16.47
CA VAL A 64 -15.14 10.04 -16.32
C VAL A 64 -15.18 10.69 -14.93
N ALA A 65 -15.51 11.97 -14.90
CA ALA A 65 -15.70 12.69 -13.64
C ALA A 65 -16.63 11.90 -12.70
N SER A 66 -16.09 11.48 -11.57
CA SER A 66 -16.79 10.71 -10.56
C SER A 66 -17.25 11.62 -9.43
N ASP A 67 -18.48 11.44 -8.97
CA ASP A 67 -18.98 12.13 -7.79
C ASP A 67 -18.20 11.70 -6.54
N ARG A 68 -18.02 12.62 -5.61
CA ARG A 68 -17.38 12.32 -4.33
C ARG A 68 -18.19 11.26 -3.58
N HIS A 69 -17.54 10.17 -3.22
CA HIS A 69 -18.16 9.08 -2.45
C HIS A 69 -17.61 9.07 -1.01
N GLY A 70 -18.41 9.58 -0.06
CA GLY A 70 -18.01 9.69 1.35
C GLY A 70 -17.05 10.85 1.64
N ASP A 71 -16.47 10.85 2.85
CA ASP A 71 -15.71 11.98 3.38
C ASP A 71 -14.20 11.79 3.49
N ALA A 72 -13.71 10.58 3.22
CA ALA A 72 -12.29 10.29 3.25
C ALA A 72 -11.53 11.13 2.20
N VAL A 73 -10.41 11.72 2.62
CA VAL A 73 -9.44 12.31 1.69
C VAL A 73 -8.49 11.21 1.26
N VAL A 74 -8.43 10.94 -0.04
CA VAL A 74 -7.63 9.85 -0.61
C VAL A 74 -6.63 10.43 -1.57
N GLN A 75 -5.35 10.12 -1.34
CA GLN A 75 -4.27 10.40 -2.28
C GLN A 75 -3.68 9.07 -2.74
N VAL A 76 -3.72 8.84 -4.05
CA VAL A 76 -3.05 7.67 -4.65
C VAL A 76 -1.57 8.02 -4.84
N VAL A 77 -0.71 7.25 -4.19
CA VAL A 77 0.74 7.36 -4.33
C VAL A 77 1.25 6.12 -5.03
N ARG A 78 1.94 6.33 -6.15
CA ARG A 78 2.49 5.25 -6.97
C ARG A 78 3.83 4.82 -6.39
N GLY A 79 4.00 3.50 -6.24
CA GLY A 79 5.31 2.91 -6.03
C GLY A 79 5.99 2.74 -7.38
N SER A 80 7.27 3.09 -7.48
CA SER A 80 8.13 2.72 -8.61
C SER A 80 9.33 1.93 -8.07
N SER A 81 9.68 0.85 -8.78
CA SER A 81 10.91 0.08 -8.54
C SER A 81 12.15 0.74 -9.15
N SER A 82 11.98 1.88 -9.84
CA SER A 82 13.07 2.61 -10.47
C SER A 82 13.96 3.29 -9.43
N PHE A 83 15.28 3.29 -9.67
CA PHE A 83 16.25 4.00 -8.86
C PHE A 83 15.96 5.52 -8.87
N GLY A 84 15.72 6.13 -7.70
CA GLY A 84 15.46 7.57 -7.60
C GLY A 84 14.64 7.98 -6.37
N TRP A 85 14.09 9.20 -6.42
CA TRP A 85 13.17 9.75 -5.42
C TRP A 85 11.94 8.87 -5.28
N GLN A 86 11.77 8.24 -4.11
CA GLN A 86 10.61 7.39 -3.84
C GLN A 86 9.54 8.24 -3.15
N ASP A 87 8.47 8.57 -3.87
CA ASP A 87 7.29 9.27 -3.32
C ASP A 87 6.77 8.57 -2.06
N MET A 88 6.82 7.24 -2.04
CA MET A 88 6.47 6.43 -0.88
C MET A 88 7.37 6.71 0.33
N GLN A 89 8.69 6.82 0.15
CA GLN A 89 9.60 7.11 1.26
C GLN A 89 9.33 8.50 1.83
N THR A 90 9.07 9.49 0.96
CA THR A 90 8.69 10.84 1.37
C THR A 90 7.37 10.85 2.13
N LEU A 91 6.35 10.15 1.62
CA LEU A 91 5.06 10.01 2.28
C LEU A 91 5.23 9.38 3.67
N MET A 92 5.94 8.25 3.75
CA MET A 92 6.17 7.56 5.02
C MET A 92 6.89 8.46 6.03
N ARG A 93 7.88 9.22 5.59
CA ARG A 93 8.54 10.22 6.44
C ARG A 93 7.54 11.24 6.98
N VAL A 94 6.74 11.85 6.10
CA VAL A 94 5.75 12.86 6.51
C VAL A 94 4.75 12.28 7.51
N VAL A 95 4.21 11.09 7.25
CA VAL A 95 3.28 10.39 8.15
C VAL A 95 3.92 10.11 9.53
N LEU A 96 5.16 9.63 9.55
CA LEU A 96 5.87 9.33 10.79
C LEU A 96 6.25 10.59 11.58
N GLU A 97 6.61 11.68 10.90
CA GLU A 97 6.96 12.95 11.52
C GLU A 97 5.72 13.72 12.02
N SER A 98 4.59 13.62 11.32
CA SER A 98 3.34 14.32 11.67
C SER A 98 2.44 13.56 12.65
N ALA A 99 2.73 12.29 12.94
CA ALA A 99 1.93 11.52 13.88
C ALA A 99 1.98 12.12 15.30
N GLU A 100 0.81 12.27 15.91
CA GLU A 100 0.62 12.89 17.24
C GLU A 100 0.30 11.87 18.33
N GLU A 101 -0.54 10.86 18.03
CA GLU A 101 -1.03 9.92 19.03
C GLU A 101 -0.52 8.49 18.82
N ARG A 102 -0.69 7.94 17.61
CA ARG A 102 -0.38 6.53 17.34
C ARG A 102 0.03 6.26 15.90
N ILE A 103 0.94 5.31 15.73
CA ILE A 103 1.33 4.69 14.45
C ILE A 103 1.12 3.17 14.57
N ARG A 104 0.34 2.61 13.65
CA ARG A 104 0.18 1.15 13.46
C ARG A 104 0.74 0.76 12.10
N LEU A 105 1.85 0.03 12.10
CA LEU A 105 2.51 -0.46 10.90
C LEU A 105 2.29 -1.96 10.79
N THR A 106 1.74 -2.43 9.67
CA THR A 106 1.73 -3.85 9.33
C THR A 106 2.53 -4.05 8.06
N THR A 107 3.51 -4.95 8.06
CA THR A 107 4.32 -5.24 6.87
C THR A 107 4.66 -6.71 6.78
N ALA A 108 4.66 -7.26 5.56
CA ALA A 108 5.12 -8.62 5.29
C ALA A 108 6.66 -8.75 5.37
N TYR A 109 7.39 -7.63 5.27
CA TYR A 109 8.84 -7.61 5.35
C TYR A 109 9.30 -6.40 6.16
N PHE A 110 10.01 -6.66 7.25
CA PHE A 110 10.60 -5.60 8.06
C PHE A 110 12.12 -5.65 7.95
N ALA A 111 12.61 -5.00 6.91
CA ALA A 111 14.03 -4.77 6.67
C ALA A 111 14.28 -3.27 6.47
N PRO A 112 14.01 -2.42 7.49
CA PRO A 112 14.22 -0.98 7.39
C PRO A 112 15.71 -0.65 7.37
N ASP A 113 16.05 0.51 6.79
CA ASP A 113 17.35 1.12 6.98
C ASP A 113 17.43 1.88 8.33
N ASP A 114 18.64 2.33 8.68
CA ASP A 114 18.88 3.09 9.91
C ASP A 114 18.06 4.40 9.94
N TYR A 115 17.84 4.99 8.77
CA TYR A 115 17.07 6.22 8.65
C TYR A 115 15.60 6.01 9.06
N PHE A 116 14.94 5.01 8.50
CA PHE A 116 13.55 4.68 8.79
C PHE A 116 13.39 4.23 10.25
N THR A 117 14.33 3.43 10.76
CA THR A 117 14.38 3.05 12.18
C THR A 117 14.51 4.29 13.07
N GLY A 118 15.34 5.25 12.68
CA GLY A 118 15.50 6.54 13.36
C GLY A 118 14.19 7.34 13.42
N LEU A 119 13.40 7.35 12.35
CA LEU A 119 12.09 8.02 12.29
C LEU A 119 11.08 7.37 13.24
N LEU A 120 10.98 6.04 13.26
CA LEU A 120 10.12 5.31 14.20
C LEU A 120 10.50 5.60 15.66
N CYS A 121 11.79 5.53 15.99
CA CYS A 121 12.26 5.86 17.33
C CYS A 121 12.04 7.33 17.68
N ALA A 122 12.14 8.25 16.71
CA ALA A 122 11.85 9.65 16.94
C ALA A 122 10.37 9.87 17.26
N ALA A 123 9.45 9.21 16.57
CA ALA A 123 8.02 9.26 16.88
C ALA A 123 7.75 8.74 18.30
N ALA A 124 8.30 7.57 18.66
CA ALA A 124 8.16 7.02 20.00
C ALA A 124 8.71 7.98 21.09
N ARG A 125 9.84 8.64 20.85
CA ARG A 125 10.40 9.65 21.76
C ARG A 125 9.53 10.90 21.93
N ARG A 126 8.68 11.23 20.94
CA ARG A 126 7.69 12.31 21.06
C ARG A 126 6.47 11.90 21.89
N GLY A 127 6.36 10.64 22.30
CA GLY A 127 5.21 10.11 23.05
C GLY A 127 4.14 9.45 22.18
N VAL A 128 4.39 9.29 20.88
CA VAL A 128 3.50 8.57 19.94
C VAL A 128 3.58 7.07 20.22
N GLU A 129 2.43 6.40 20.35
CA GLU A 129 2.37 4.93 20.46
C GLU A 129 2.75 4.29 19.11
N VAL A 130 3.86 3.55 19.06
CA VAL A 130 4.32 2.88 17.83
C VAL A 130 4.14 1.37 17.97
N GLU A 131 3.25 0.81 17.16
CA GLU A 131 2.99 -0.62 17.08
C GLU A 131 3.35 -1.16 15.70
N ILE A 132 4.08 -2.28 15.68
CA ILE A 132 4.52 -2.93 14.45
C ILE A 132 4.06 -4.38 14.48
N LEU A 133 3.18 -4.74 13.54
CA LEU A 133 2.76 -6.11 13.29
C LEU A 133 3.63 -6.72 12.19
N LEU A 134 4.34 -7.78 12.56
CA LEU A 134 5.29 -8.50 11.71
C LEU A 134 4.82 -9.93 11.43
N PRO A 135 5.35 -10.60 10.39
CA PRO A 135 5.09 -12.01 10.16
C PRO A 135 5.53 -12.84 11.37
N GLY A 136 4.69 -13.81 11.74
CA GLY A 136 5.02 -14.82 12.73
C GLY A 136 5.77 -16.02 12.12
N PRO A 137 5.87 -17.15 12.85
CA PRO A 137 6.55 -18.35 12.36
C PRO A 137 5.92 -18.97 11.11
N HIS A 138 4.65 -18.69 10.85
CA HIS A 138 3.92 -19.14 9.66
C HIS A 138 3.97 -18.05 8.58
N THR A 139 5.00 -18.09 7.73
CA THR A 139 5.20 -17.19 6.59
C THR A 139 5.71 -17.98 5.38
N ASP A 140 5.27 -17.61 4.19
CA ASP A 140 5.64 -18.21 2.90
C ASP A 140 7.03 -17.75 2.41
N LYS A 141 7.66 -16.79 3.11
CA LYS A 141 8.94 -16.20 2.72
C LYS A 141 10.07 -16.70 3.62
N ARG A 142 10.89 -17.58 3.05
CA ARG A 142 12.03 -18.20 3.76
C ARG A 142 13.01 -17.19 4.35
N VAL A 143 13.18 -16.03 3.72
CA VAL A 143 14.05 -14.96 4.27
C VAL A 143 13.52 -14.40 5.60
N CYS A 144 12.19 -14.31 5.76
CA CYS A 144 11.54 -13.87 6.99
C CYS A 144 11.65 -14.90 8.12
N GLN A 145 11.86 -16.18 7.80
CA GLN A 145 12.06 -17.26 8.78
C GLN A 145 13.50 -17.33 9.29
N LEU A 146 14.45 -16.73 8.58
CA LEU A 146 15.88 -16.80 8.88
C LEU A 146 16.40 -15.56 9.62
N ALA A 147 15.63 -14.48 9.65
CA ALA A 147 15.90 -13.23 10.36
C ALA A 147 15.40 -13.32 11.81
#